data_AF-A0A8S8YM79-F1
#
_entry.id   AF-A0A8S8YM79-F1
#
_cell.length_a   1.000
_cell.length_b   1.000
_cell.length_c   1.000
_cell.angle_alpha   90.00
_cell.angle_beta   90.00
_cell.angle_gamma   90.00
#
_symmetry.space_group_name_H-M   'P 1'
#
loop_
_entity.id
_entity.type
_entity.pdbx_description
1 polymer ?
#
loop_
_entity_poly.entity_id
_entity_poly.type
_entity_poly.pdbx_seq_one_letter_code
_entity_poly.pdbx_strand_id
1 'polypeptide(L)' 'MDVHPMGGCPPDRHRAFPDKTSLHSYLRTRAPHSCFHSTAYYEDPSKGKMVEKGWLGADLIFYLDGDHLPGVSDNDFPQ' A
#
# COMPACT_ATOMS: atom_id res chain seq x y z
N MET A 1 -2.16 4.51 4.53
CA MET A 1 -2.13 4.25 3.08
C MET A 1 -0.77 4.64 2.55
N ASP A 2 -0.22 3.79 1.70
CA ASP A 2 1.01 4.00 0.97
C ASP A 2 0.66 4.00 -0.52
N VAL A 3 1.12 4.97 -1.30
CA VAL A 3 0.88 5.02 -2.75
C VAL A 3 2.18 5.24 -3.50
N HIS A 4 2.30 4.58 -4.64
CA HIS A 4 3.48 4.69 -5.50
C HIS A 4 3.12 5.57 -6.70
N PRO A 5 3.75 6.75 -6.86
CA PRO A 5 3.49 7.60 -8.01
C PRO A 5 3.99 6.97 -9.32
N MET A 6 3.46 7.43 -10.44
CA MET A 6 4.01 7.11 -11.76
C MET A 6 5.44 7.66 -11.90
N GLY A 7 6.31 6.95 -12.64
CA GLY A 7 7.63 7.46 -13.01
C GLY A 7 8.74 7.31 -11.97
N GLY A 8 8.59 6.42 -10.98
CA GLY A 8 9.68 6.05 -10.06
C GLY A 8 9.96 7.07 -8.95
N CYS A 9 9.09 8.06 -8.75
CA CYS A 9 9.15 8.94 -7.59
C CYS A 9 9.06 8.13 -6.28
N PRO A 10 9.68 8.60 -5.19
CA PRO A 10 9.58 7.94 -3.90
C PRO A 10 8.12 7.70 -3.47
N PRO A 11 7.85 6.59 -2.78
CA PRO A 11 6.50 6.27 -2.33
C PRO A 11 5.99 7.33 -1.33
N ASP A 12 4.72 7.71 -1.49
CA ASP A 12 4.02 8.64 -0.62
C ASP A 12 3.29 7.84 0.46
N ARG A 13 3.81 7.92 1.68
CA ARG A 13 3.45 7.06 2.82
C ARG A 13 2.85 7.88 3.96
N HIS A 14 2.41 7.19 5.01
CA HIS A 14 1.87 7.82 6.23
C HIS A 14 0.62 8.67 5.97
N ARG A 15 -0.24 8.23 5.06
CA ARG A 15 -1.54 8.88 4.81
C ARG A 15 -2.66 8.20 5.54
N ALA A 16 -3.49 9.00 6.19
CA ALA A 16 -4.76 8.60 6.79
C ALA A 16 -5.89 9.37 6.08
N PHE A 17 -6.99 8.68 5.82
CA PHE A 17 -8.19 9.27 5.23
C PHE A 17 -9.36 9.02 6.19
N PRO A 18 -10.03 10.07 6.69
CA PRO A 18 -11.13 9.89 7.63
C PRO A 18 -12.38 9.30 6.96
N ASP A 19 -12.50 9.47 5.64
CA ASP A 19 -13.66 9.01 4.89
C ASP A 19 -13.32 8.65 3.43
N LYS A 20 -14.24 7.93 2.80
CA LYS A 20 -14.14 7.45 1.42
C LYS A 20 -14.07 8.59 0.39
N THR A 21 -14.69 9.74 0.65
CA THR A 21 -14.70 10.89 -0.26
C THR A 21 -13.31 11.51 -0.35
N SER A 22 -12.64 11.71 0.78
CA SER A 22 -11.27 12.23 0.86
C SER A 22 -10.27 11.30 0.16
N LEU A 23 -10.41 9.98 0.33
CA LEU A 23 -9.62 8.97 -0.38
C LEU A 23 -9.85 9.04 -1.89
N HIS A 24 -11.11 9.06 -2.34
CA HIS A 24 -11.42 9.14 -3.77
C HIS A 24 -10.89 10.43 -4.41
N SER A 25 -11.01 11.56 -3.72
CA SER A 25 -10.45 12.83 -4.18
C SER A 25 -8.94 12.72 -4.37
N TYR A 26 -8.24 12.20 -3.36
CA TYR A 26 -6.79 12.00 -3.40
C TYR A 26 -6.35 11.11 -4.58
N LEU A 27 -7.01 9.96 -4.77
CA LEU A 27 -6.68 9.03 -5.85
C LEU A 27 -6.90 9.64 -7.24
N ARG A 28 -7.98 10.41 -7.43
CA ARG A 28 -8.26 11.10 -8.70
C ARG A 28 -7.22 12.17 -9.01
N THR A 29 -6.77 12.91 -8.01
CA THR A 29 -5.79 13.99 -8.21
C THR A 29 -4.37 13.47 -8.41
N ARG A 30 -3.99 12.40 -7.68
CA ARG A 30 -2.62 11.87 -7.74
C ARG A 30 -2.39 10.84 -8.83
N ALA A 31 -3.44 10.14 -9.28
CA ALA A 31 -3.38 9.07 -10.28
C ALA A 31 -2.15 8.14 -10.10
N PRO A 32 -2.00 7.50 -8.92
CA PRO A 32 -0.83 6.68 -8.62
C PRO A 32 -0.79 5.39 -9.46
N HIS A 33 0.40 4.85 -9.66
CA HIS A 33 0.62 3.56 -10.32
C HIS A 33 0.02 2.41 -9.49
N SER A 34 0.30 2.40 -8.19
CA SER A 34 -0.21 1.39 -7.26
C SER A 34 -0.52 1.99 -5.88
N CYS A 35 -1.40 1.31 -5.15
CA CYS A 35 -1.95 1.75 -3.88
C CYS A 35 -1.99 0.60 -2.89
N PHE A 36 -1.60 0.86 -1.65
CA PHE A 36 -1.53 -0.13 -0.59
C PHE A 36 -2.13 0.42 0.71
N HIS A 37 -2.81 -0.42 1.47
CA HIS A 37 -3.18 -0.13 2.85
C HIS A 37 -2.37 -1.03 3.80
N SER A 38 -2.18 -0.56 5.03
CA SER A 38 -1.48 -1.37 6.02
C SER A 38 -2.41 -2.50 6.51
N THR A 39 -1.82 -3.66 6.76
CA THR A 39 -2.46 -4.74 7.54
C THR A 39 -2.43 -4.47 9.04
N ALA A 40 -1.59 -3.52 9.47
CA ALA A 40 -1.50 -3.11 10.86
C ALA A 40 -2.46 -1.96 11.16
N TYR A 41 -3.03 -2.00 12.35
CA TYR A 41 -3.90 -0.98 12.90
C TYR A 41 -3.09 -0.09 13.84
N TYR A 42 -3.37 1.22 13.77
CA TYR A 42 -2.66 2.25 14.52
C TYR A 42 -3.68 3.25 15.08
N GLU A 43 -3.37 3.84 16.24
CA GLU A 43 -4.14 4.98 16.77
C GLU A 43 -4.03 6.19 15.84
N ASP A 44 -2.82 6.52 15.37
CA ASP A 44 -2.57 7.57 14.39
C ASP A 44 -1.62 7.08 13.28
N PRO A 45 -2.15 6.52 12.17
CA PRO A 45 -1.33 6.03 11.08
C PRO A 45 -0.61 7.14 10.29
N SER A 46 -0.95 8.42 10.53
CA SER A 46 -0.33 9.56 9.86
C SER A 46 1.01 9.99 10.43
N LYS A 47 1.39 9.50 11.63
CA LYS A 47 2.68 9.83 12.22
C LYS A 47 3.84 9.31 11.38
N GLY A 48 4.89 10.12 11.25
CA GLY A 48 6.11 9.76 10.53
C GLY A 48 6.94 8.71 11.25
N LYS A 49 6.99 8.76 12.59
CA LYS A 49 7.75 7.78 13.40
C LYS A 49 6.85 6.66 13.88
N MET A 50 7.35 5.42 13.82
CA MET A 50 6.59 4.22 14.19
C MET A 50 6.15 4.20 15.65
N VAL A 51 7.02 4.63 16.58
CA VAL A 51 6.70 4.69 18.02
C VAL A 51 5.54 5.63 18.33
N GLU A 52 5.34 6.66 17.49
CA GLU A 52 4.28 7.65 17.67
C GLU A 52 2.93 7.19 17.10
N LYS A 53 2.91 6.13 16.28
CA LYS A 53 1.68 5.66 15.62
C LYS A 53 0.70 4.96 16.56
N GLY A 54 1.18 4.42 17.70
CA GLY A 54 0.37 3.62 18.62
C GLY A 54 -0.15 2.34 17.94
N TRP A 55 0.72 1.35 17.72
CA TRP A 55 0.34 0.08 17.08
C TRP A 55 -0.66 -0.70 17.94
N LEU A 56 -1.74 -1.17 17.33
CA LEU A 56 -2.85 -1.86 18.01
C LEU A 56 -2.96 -3.34 17.68
N GLY A 57 -2.30 -3.78 16.60
CA GLY A 57 -2.44 -5.14 16.08
C GLY A 57 -2.20 -5.19 14.58
N ALA A 58 -2.25 -6.38 14.00
CA ALA A 58 -2.19 -6.56 12.56
C ALA A 58 -2.91 -7.83 12.12
N ASP A 59 -3.44 -7.81 10.90
CA ASP A 59 -3.94 -8.99 10.22
C ASP A 59 -2.78 -9.93 9.86
N LEU A 60 -3.01 -11.23 9.96
CA LEU A 60 -2.13 -12.25 9.40
C LEU A 60 -2.51 -12.46 7.93
N ILE A 61 -1.61 -12.08 7.01
CA ILE A 61 -1.80 -12.24 5.57
C ILE A 61 -0.79 -13.22 4.99
N PHE A 62 -1.21 -13.95 3.97
CA PHE A 62 -0.35 -14.81 3.16
C PHE A 62 -0.44 -14.34 1.70
N TYR A 63 0.70 -14.20 1.06
CA TYR A 63 0.79 -13.91 -0.37
C TYR A 63 1.40 -15.13 -1.06
N LEU A 64 0.76 -15.60 -2.13
CA LEU A 64 1.24 -16.73 -2.93
C LEU A 64 1.68 -16.19 -4.28
N ASP A 65 2.99 -16.13 -4.43
CA ASP A 65 3.64 -15.61 -5.61
C ASP A 65 3.68 -16.68 -6.72
N GLY A 66 3.00 -16.39 -7.84
CA GLY A 66 2.82 -17.34 -8.93
C GLY A 66 4.10 -17.62 -9.72
N ASP A 67 5.03 -16.67 -9.77
CA ASP A 67 6.36 -16.79 -10.39
C ASP A 67 7.29 -17.76 -9.63
N HIS A 68 6.99 -18.06 -8.38
CA HIS A 68 7.72 -19.06 -7.58
C HIS A 68 7.17 -20.49 -7.74
N LEU A 69 6.11 -20.68 -8.52
CA LEU A 69 5.53 -22.00 -8.74
C LEU A 69 6.41 -22.84 -9.68
N PRO A 70 6.59 -24.15 -9.40
CA PRO A 70 7.35 -25.03 -10.28
C PRO A 70 6.78 -25.06 -11.70
N GLY A 71 7.63 -24.84 -12.69
CA GLY A 71 7.24 -24.84 -14.11
C GLY A 71 6.69 -23.52 -14.62
N VAL A 72 6.67 -22.45 -13.79
CA VAL A 72 6.41 -21.08 -14.24
C VAL A 72 7.74 -20.38 -14.52
N SER A 73 7.78 -19.64 -15.64
CA SER A 73 8.90 -18.81 -16.07
C SER A 73 8.42 -17.41 -16.42
N ASP A 74 9.36 -16.45 -16.52
CA ASP A 74 9.05 -15.06 -16.86
C ASP A 74 8.27 -14.90 -18.19
N ASN A 75 8.39 -15.87 -19.09
CA ASN A 75 7.68 -15.88 -20.38
C ASN A 75 6.18 -16.22 -20.27
N ASP A 76 5.73 -16.69 -19.11
CA ASP A 76 4.34 -17.10 -18.89
C ASP A 76 3.42 -15.93 -18.47
N PHE A 77 4.00 -14.74 -18.26
CA PHE A 77 3.26 -13.53 -17.90
C PHE A 77 3.10 -12.59 -19.12
N PRO A 78 1.95 -11.89 -19.25
CA PRO A 78 1.78 -10.88 -20.28
C PRO A 78 2.85 -9.79 -20.15
N GLN A 79 3.45 -9.39 -21.27
CA GLN A 79 4.31 -8.21 -21.33
C GLN A 79 3.51 -6.91 -21.34
#